data_AF-A0A1Q6VJZ9-F1
#
_entry.id   AF-A0A1Q6VJZ9-F1
#
_cell.length_a   1.000
_cell.length_b   1.000
_cell.length_c   1.000
_cell.angle_alpha   90.00
_cell.angle_beta   90.00
_cell.angle_gamma   90.00
#
_symmetry.space_group_name_H-M   'P 1'
#
loop_
_entity.id
_entity.type
_entity.pdbx_description
1 polymer ?
#
loop_
_entity_poly.entity_id
_entity_poly.type
_entity_poly.pdbx_seq_one_letter_code
_entity_poly.pdbx_strand_id
1 'polypeptide(L)'
;MALEDILASDFLHVVPGAIITKNQHLQFLREHPAGGKRPEKRLEDLHVRVYGEAGIVNGAVIETTDHGERKTLFTDVFAYRDGKWRAVSAQELPVAAP
;
A
#
# COMPACT_ATOMS: atom_id res chain seq x y z
N MET A 1 2.31 2.83 -15.99
CA MET A 1 2.82 3.78 -14.96
C MET A 1 3.76 3.06 -13.99
N ALA A 2 4.64 3.75 -13.24
CA ALA A 2 5.60 3.09 -12.33
C ALA A 2 4.94 2.13 -11.31
N LEU A 3 3.74 2.45 -10.82
CA LEU A 3 2.96 1.58 -9.92
C LEU A 3 2.53 0.25 -10.57
N GLU A 4 2.25 0.28 -11.87
CA GLU A 4 1.84 -0.92 -12.61
C GLU A 4 2.97 -1.95 -12.71
N ASP A 5 4.21 -1.48 -12.62
CA ASP A 5 5.40 -2.31 -12.68
C ASP A 5 5.90 -2.76 -11.29
N ILE A 6 5.48 -2.13 -10.18
CA ILE A 6 5.81 -2.62 -8.84
C ILE A 6 4.80 -3.67 -8.34
N LEU A 7 3.56 -3.64 -8.81
CA LEU A 7 2.55 -4.65 -8.46
C LEU A 7 2.72 -5.92 -9.31
N ALA A 8 2.71 -7.10 -8.70
CA ALA A 8 2.69 -8.38 -9.41
C ALA A 8 1.35 -8.59 -10.14
N SER A 9 1.31 -9.44 -11.16
CA SER A 9 0.07 -9.71 -11.93
C SER A 9 -1.02 -10.35 -11.07
N ASP A 10 -0.63 -11.13 -10.07
CA ASP A 10 -1.46 -11.83 -9.08
C ASP A 10 -1.70 -11.01 -7.79
N PHE A 11 -1.39 -9.70 -7.81
CA PHE A 11 -1.51 -8.85 -6.63
C PHE A 11 -2.95 -8.75 -6.09
N LEU A 12 -3.08 -8.91 -4.78
CA LEU A 12 -4.30 -8.72 -4.00
C LEU A 12 -4.11 -7.60 -2.96
N HIS A 13 -5.09 -6.72 -2.84
CA HIS A 13 -5.11 -5.68 -1.81
C HIS A 13 -6.32 -5.90 -0.91
N VAL A 14 -6.06 -6.18 0.36
CA VAL A 14 -7.06 -6.28 1.42
C VAL A 14 -7.30 -4.91 2.02
N VAL A 15 -8.52 -4.41 1.84
CA VAL A 15 -9.01 -3.13 2.40
C VAL A 15 -10.21 -3.41 3.31
N PRO A 16 -10.63 -2.46 4.16
CA PRO A 16 -11.85 -2.64 4.94
C PRO A 16 -13.05 -3.05 4.08
N GLY A 17 -13.57 -4.26 4.31
CA GLY A 17 -14.75 -4.80 3.64
C GLY A 17 -14.54 -5.47 2.29
N ALA A 18 -13.33 -5.49 1.72
CA ALA A 18 -13.10 -6.09 0.40
C ALA A 18 -11.66 -6.60 0.18
N ILE A 19 -11.53 -7.54 -0.75
CA ILE A 19 -10.25 -7.91 -1.37
C ILE A 19 -10.34 -7.48 -2.84
N ILE A 20 -9.42 -6.62 -3.29
CA ILE A 20 -9.40 -6.10 -4.65
C ILE A 20 -8.14 -6.55 -5.40
N THR A 21 -8.30 -6.77 -6.70
CA THR A 21 -7.21 -7.17 -7.61
C THR A 21 -6.36 -5.97 -8.04
N LYS A 22 -5.19 -6.22 -8.61
CA LYS A 22 -4.36 -5.20 -9.29
C LYS A 22 -5.15 -4.30 -10.22
N ASN A 23 -5.99 -4.87 -11.09
CA ASN A 23 -6.72 -4.09 -12.09
C ASN A 23 -7.74 -3.15 -11.43
N GLN A 24 -8.48 -3.64 -10.43
CA GLN A 24 -9.43 -2.83 -9.64
C GLN A 24 -8.70 -1.73 -8.87
N HIS A 25 -7.56 -2.04 -8.26
CA HIS A 25 -6.75 -1.05 -7.55
C HIS A 25 -6.22 0.05 -8.47
N LEU A 26 -5.66 -0.32 -9.63
CA LEU A 26 -5.18 0.65 -10.62
C LEU A 26 -6.32 1.47 -11.23
N GLN A 27 -7.47 0.85 -11.46
CA GLN A 27 -8.67 1.56 -11.92
C GLN A 27 -9.12 2.60 -10.88
N PHE A 28 -9.22 2.20 -9.61
CA PHE A 28 -9.59 3.10 -8.52
C PHE A 28 -8.67 4.33 -8.46
N LEU A 29 -7.36 4.15 -8.59
CA LEU A 29 -6.39 5.25 -8.60
C LEU A 29 -6.48 6.16 -9.82
N ARG A 30 -6.91 5.62 -10.98
CA ARG A 30 -7.15 6.43 -12.19
C ARG A 30 -8.43 7.25 -12.08
N GLU A 31 -9.46 6.69 -11.46
CA GLU A 31 -10.77 7.34 -11.23
C GLU A 31 -10.70 8.36 -10.09
N HIS A 32 -9.81 8.14 -9.12
CA HIS A 32 -9.55 9.02 -7.98
C HIS A 32 -8.11 9.55 -8.06
N PRO A 33 -7.76 10.31 -9.11
CA PRO A 33 -6.46 10.94 -9.17
C PRO A 33 -6.32 11.84 -7.94
N ALA A 34 -5.11 11.94 -7.39
CA ALA A 34 -4.86 12.84 -6.26
C ALA A 34 -5.23 14.28 -6.68
N GLY A 35 -6.45 14.72 -6.37
CA GLY A 35 -6.94 16.05 -6.67
C GLY A 35 -6.31 17.06 -5.72
N GLY A 36 -5.78 18.16 -6.25
CA GLY A 36 -5.21 19.25 -5.45
C GLY A 36 -3.81 18.98 -4.87
N LYS A 37 -3.45 19.75 -3.81
CA LYS A 37 -2.22 19.52 -3.03
C LYS A 37 -2.29 18.10 -2.47
N ARG A 38 -1.37 17.22 -2.88
CA ARG A 38 -1.22 15.90 -2.25
C ARG A 38 -1.11 16.13 -0.74
N PRO A 39 -1.98 15.51 0.08
CA PRO A 39 -1.80 15.56 1.52
C PRO A 39 -0.40 15.05 1.83
N GLU A 40 0.26 15.71 2.76
CA GLU A 40 1.60 15.31 3.18
C GLU A 40 1.49 13.90 3.76
N LYS A 41 2.25 12.97 3.18
CA LYS A 41 2.32 11.57 3.64
C LYS A 41 3.71 11.31 4.16
N ARG A 42 3.79 10.75 5.35
CA ARG A 42 5.03 10.26 5.94
C ARG A 42 4.86 8.82 6.42
N LEU A 43 5.94 8.07 6.34
CA LEU A 43 6.00 6.70 6.84
C LEU A 43 6.55 6.71 8.26
N GLU A 44 5.91 5.92 9.13
CA GLU A 44 6.36 5.67 10.51
C GLU A 44 6.47 4.17 10.76
N ASP A 45 7.22 3.82 11.81
CA ASP A 45 7.27 2.45 12.36
C ASP A 45 7.57 1.36 11.31
N LEU A 46 8.47 1.65 10.37
CA LEU A 46 8.80 0.72 9.29
C LEU A 46 9.62 -0.47 9.79
N HIS A 47 9.09 -1.67 9.60
CA HIS A 47 9.76 -2.93 9.87
C HIS A 47 9.85 -3.75 8.59
N VAL A 48 11.08 -4.03 8.13
CA VAL A 48 11.34 -4.82 6.92
C VAL A 48 11.96 -6.15 7.31
N ARG A 49 11.39 -7.25 6.82
CA ARG A 49 11.88 -8.62 7.03
C ARG A 49 11.96 -9.35 5.70
N VAL A 50 13.08 -10.03 5.45
CA VAL A 50 13.31 -10.79 4.20
C VAL A 50 13.49 -12.27 4.54
N TYR A 51 12.75 -13.11 3.83
CA TYR A 51 12.72 -14.57 3.95
C TYR A 51 12.94 -15.19 2.57
N GLY A 52 14.20 -15.38 2.19
CA GLY A 52 14.56 -15.85 0.84
C GLY A 52 14.06 -14.87 -0.23
N GLU A 53 13.17 -15.34 -1.10
CA GLU A 53 12.56 -14.54 -2.17
C GLU A 53 11.27 -13.82 -1.72
N ALA A 54 10.90 -13.88 -0.44
CA ALA A 54 9.77 -13.16 0.11
C ALA A 54 10.24 -11.99 1.00
N GLY A 55 9.59 -10.84 0.89
CA GLY A 55 9.80 -9.67 1.74
C GLY A 55 8.49 -9.27 2.40
N ILE A 56 8.53 -8.93 3.68
CA ILE A 56 7.37 -8.41 4.42
C ILE A 56 7.77 -7.04 4.97
N VAL A 57 6.94 -6.05 4.66
CA VAL A 57 7.06 -4.69 5.19
C VAL A 57 5.82 -4.42 6.03
N ASN A 58 6.02 -4.08 7.29
CA ASN A 58 4.99 -3.54 8.16
C ASN A 58 5.31 -2.08 8.44
N GLY A 59 4.29 -1.25 8.63
CA GLY A 59 4.50 0.12 9.07
C GLY A 59 3.21 0.91 9.15
N ALA A 60 3.36 2.22 9.20
CA ALA A 60 2.24 3.15 9.18
C ALA A 60 2.42 4.24 8.12
N VAL A 61 1.32 4.61 7.48
CA VAL A 61 1.20 5.85 6.71
C VAL A 61 0.46 6.86 7.57
N ILE A 62 1.07 8.02 7.78
CA ILE A 62 0.43 9.19 8.37
C ILE A 62 0.10 10.15 7.24
N GLU A 63 -1.18 10.49 7.11
CA GLU A 63 -1.68 11.44 6.12
C GLU A 63 -2.20 12.69 6.83
N THR A 64 -1.61 13.85 6.54
CA THR A 64 -2.08 15.13 7.06
C THR A 64 -3.26 15.62 6.22
N THR A 65 -4.42 15.77 6.86
CA THR A 65 -5.66 16.27 6.25
C THR A 65 -6.06 17.61 6.86
N ASP A 66 -7.04 18.30 6.27
CA ASP A 66 -7.62 19.53 6.84
C ASP A 66 -8.27 19.30 8.22
N HIS A 67 -8.53 18.04 8.59
CA HIS A 67 -9.14 17.62 9.85
C HIS A 67 -8.15 16.98 10.84
N GLY A 68 -6.85 17.03 10.55
CA GLY A 68 -5.79 16.45 11.38
C GLY A 68 -5.05 15.28 10.71
N GLU A 69 -4.21 14.59 11.49
CA GLU A 69 -3.46 13.43 11.01
C GLU A 69 -4.31 12.15 11.04
N ARG A 70 -4.29 11.40 9.94
CA ARG A 70 -4.88 10.06 9.84
C ARG A 70 -3.79 9.00 9.78
N LYS A 71 -3.80 8.05 10.72
CA LYS A 71 -2.87 6.91 10.76
C LYS A 71 -3.51 5.66 10.15
N THR A 72 -2.81 5.05 9.20
CA THR A 72 -3.17 3.74 8.62
C THR A 72 -2.00 2.79 8.79
N LEU A 73 -2.22 1.68 9.50
CA LEU A 73 -1.22 0.61 9.56
C LEU A 73 -1.29 -0.22 8.28
N PHE A 74 -0.15 -0.70 7.80
CA PHE A 74 -0.11 -1.52 6.60
C PHE A 74 0.80 -2.73 6.73
N THR A 75 0.52 -3.73 5.89
CA THR A 75 1.40 -4.87 5.61
C THR A 75 1.50 -5.06 4.11
N ASP A 76 2.70 -4.89 3.57
CA ASP A 76 2.99 -5.20 2.17
C ASP A 76 3.88 -6.43 2.09
N VAL A 77 3.50 -7.36 1.23
CA VAL A 77 4.27 -8.57 0.94
C VAL A 77 4.81 -8.47 -0.49
N PHE A 78 6.11 -8.68 -0.62
CA PHE A 78 6.83 -8.66 -1.88
C PHE A 78 7.37 -10.05 -2.20
N ALA A 79 7.39 -10.39 -3.48
CA ALA A 79 8.12 -11.53 -4.01
C ALA A 79 9.24 -11.04 -4.95
N TYR A 80 10.43 -11.62 -4.83
CA TYR A 80 11.53 -11.40 -5.76
C TYR A 80 11.40 -12.41 -6.90
N ARG A 81 11.08 -11.93 -8.11
CA ARG A 81 10.90 -12.74 -9.32
C ARG A 81 11.55 -12.02 -10.49
N ASP A 82 12.23 -12.76 -11.36
CA ASP A 82 12.88 -12.22 -12.57
C ASP A 82 13.80 -11.02 -12.30
N GLY A 83 14.57 -11.10 -11.20
CA GLY A 83 15.51 -10.06 -10.80
C GLY A 83 14.88 -8.83 -10.15
N LYS A 84 13.58 -8.87 -9.83
CA LYS A 84 12.83 -7.70 -9.33
C LYS A 84 11.88 -8.04 -8.18
N TRP A 85 11.83 -7.17 -7.17
CA TRP A 85 10.78 -7.19 -6.15
C TRP A 85 9.46 -6.66 -6.71
N ARG A 86 8.39 -7.44 -6.53
CA ARG A 86 7.03 -7.05 -6.86
C ARG A 86 6.11 -7.28 -5.67
N ALA A 87 5.24 -6.32 -5.36
CA ALA A 87 4.22 -6.49 -4.34
C ALA A 87 3.21 -7.54 -4.81
N VAL A 88 3.01 -8.59 -4.02
CA VAL A 88 2.03 -9.66 -4.25
C VAL A 88 0.82 -9.53 -3.35
N SER A 89 0.96 -8.87 -2.20
CA SER A 89 -0.15 -8.56 -1.31
C SER A 89 0.05 -7.22 -0.63
N ALA A 90 -1.04 -6.50 -0.40
CA ALA A 90 -1.10 -5.36 0.51
C ALA A 90 -2.29 -5.51 1.44
N GLN A 91 -2.17 -5.03 2.66
CA GLN A 91 -3.28 -4.92 3.60
C GLN A 91 -3.20 -3.60 4.34
N GLU A 92 -4.31 -2.88 4.41
CA GLU A 92 -4.46 -1.64 5.16
C GLU A 92 -5.40 -1.83 6.35
N LEU A 93 -5.05 -1.21 7.48
CA LEU A 93 -5.86 -1.13 8.69
C LEU A 93 -5.91 0.32 9.16
N PRO A 94 -7.00 1.05 8.86
CA PRO A 94 -7.22 2.38 9.41
C PRO A 94 -7.29 2.33 10.94
N VAL A 95 -6.56 3.21 11.61
CA VAL A 95 -6.59 3.31 13.07
C VAL A 95 -7.65 4.36 13.45
N ALA A 96 -8.66 3.95 14.23
CA ALA A 96 -9.59 4.90 14.83
C ALA A 96 -8.83 5.77 15.84
N ALA A 97 -9.19 7.05 15.93
CA ALA A 97 -8.78 7.85 17.08
C ALA A 97 -9.30 7.16 18.36
N PRO A 98 -8.50 7.10 19.43
CA PRO A 98 -8.92 6.51 20.71
C PRO A 98 -10.16 7.20 21.30
#